data_AF-A0A2S6XHJ7-F1
#
_entry.id   AF-A0A2S6XHJ7-F1
#
_cell.length_a   1.000
_cell.length_b   1.000
_cell.length_c   1.000
_cell.angle_alpha   90.00
_cell.angle_beta   90.00
_cell.angle_gamma   90.00
#
_symmetry.space_group_name_H-M   'P 1'
#
loop_
_entity.id
_entity.type
_entity.pdbx_description
1 polymer ?
#
loop_
_entity_poly.entity_id
_entity_poly.type
_entity_poly.pdbx_seq_one_letter_code
_entity_poly.pdbx_strand_id
1 'polypeptide(L)'
;MGDGTTVTCVGPGTPYRGSKGMVDSPGCGHRYTRSSSAQPGERFSLTAMSTWTVNWEITGGGADSREFTEVRTSAVGVGVGELQVIS
;
A
#
# COMPACT_ATOMS: atom_id res chain seq x y z
N MET A 1 4.43 -3.76 6.59
CA MET A 1 3.71 -4.93 6.03
C MET A 1 3.37 -6.03 7.04
N GLY A 2 3.75 -5.89 8.33
CA GLY A 2 3.43 -6.88 9.38
C GLY A 2 4.40 -8.05 9.48
N ASP A 3 5.21 -8.29 8.45
CA ASP A 3 6.29 -9.30 8.39
C ASP A 3 7.70 -8.68 8.55
N GLY A 4 7.77 -7.42 9.01
CA GLY A 4 9.01 -6.66 9.13
C GLY A 4 9.43 -5.91 7.87
N THR A 5 8.75 -6.11 6.73
CA THR A 5 9.04 -5.34 5.51
C THR A 5 8.28 -4.02 5.48
N THR A 6 8.88 -3.03 4.82
CA THR A 6 8.30 -1.72 4.52
C THR A 6 8.40 -1.50 3.02
N VAL A 7 7.28 -1.16 2.39
CA VAL A 7 7.20 -0.85 0.97
C VAL A 7 6.72 0.58 0.82
N THR A 8 7.47 1.38 0.06
CA THR A 8 7.08 2.76 -0.29
C THR A 8 6.68 2.79 -1.76
N CYS A 9 5.40 3.04 -2.02
CA CYS A 9 4.91 3.25 -3.37
C CYS A 9 5.15 4.69 -3.80
N VAL A 10 5.63 4.92 -5.02
CA VAL A 10 5.74 6.27 -5.61
C VAL A 10 4.81 6.37 -6.82
N GLY A 11 4.05 7.46 -6.90
CA GLY A 11 3.13 7.73 -8.00
C GLY A 11 1.76 7.04 -7.87
N PRO A 12 0.88 7.18 -8.86
CA PRO A 12 -0.52 6.75 -8.78
C PRO A 12 -0.72 5.22 -8.83
N GLY A 13 0.36 4.45 -8.96
CA GLY A 13 0.30 2.99 -9.12
C GLY A 13 -0.04 2.56 -10.55
N THR A 14 -0.15 1.24 -10.76
CA THR A 14 -0.56 0.65 -12.04
C THR A 14 -2.02 0.21 -11.93
N PRO A 15 -2.93 0.68 -12.82
CA PRO A 15 -4.30 0.19 -12.85
C PRO A 15 -4.33 -1.33 -13.02
N TYR A 16 -5.13 -2.01 -12.19
CA TYR A 16 -5.30 -3.45 -12.29
C TYR A 16 -5.94 -3.84 -13.63
N ARG A 17 -5.37 -4.82 -14.31
CA ARG A 17 -5.96 -5.45 -15.50
C ARG A 17 -6.14 -6.93 -15.19
N GLY A 18 -7.35 -7.47 -15.38
CA GLY A 18 -7.66 -8.87 -15.03
C GLY A 18 -6.73 -9.92 -15.67
N SER A 19 -6.10 -9.59 -16.80
CA SER A 19 -5.09 -10.44 -17.45
C SER A 19 -3.78 -10.60 -16.67
N LYS A 20 -3.59 -9.88 -15.55
CA LYS A 20 -2.36 -9.92 -14.74
C LYS A 20 -2.30 -11.12 -13.77
N GLY A 21 -3.40 -11.86 -13.57
CA GLY A 21 -3.41 -13.11 -12.80
C GLY A 21 -2.69 -13.00 -11.45
N MET A 22 -1.75 -13.93 -11.18
CA MET A 22 -0.88 -13.96 -9.99
C MET A 22 0.50 -13.34 -10.22
N VAL A 23 0.67 -12.49 -11.24
CA VAL A 23 1.94 -11.80 -11.47
C VAL A 23 2.12 -10.72 -10.42
N ASP A 24 3.33 -10.61 -9.88
CA ASP A 24 3.68 -9.57 -8.92
C ASP A 24 3.36 -8.17 -9.49
N SER A 25 2.81 -7.30 -8.63
CA SER A 25 2.44 -5.95 -9.05
C SER A 25 3.70 -5.18 -9.49
N PRO A 26 3.74 -4.63 -10.71
CA PRO A 26 4.91 -3.94 -11.23
C PRO A 26 5.14 -2.57 -10.57
N GLY A 27 4.12 -2.01 -9.91
CA GLY A 27 4.19 -0.67 -9.32
C GLY A 27 4.44 -0.67 -7.83
N CYS A 28 3.72 -1.49 -7.07
CA CYS A 28 3.85 -1.54 -5.61
C CYS A 28 3.30 -2.85 -5.05
N GLY A 29 3.94 -3.95 -5.42
CA GLY A 29 3.61 -5.27 -4.90
C GLY A 29 4.40 -5.61 -3.65
N HIS A 30 3.80 -6.46 -2.81
CA HIS A 30 4.52 -7.17 -1.77
C HIS A 30 4.09 -8.63 -1.79
N ARG A 31 5.05 -9.54 -1.75
CA ARG A 31 4.80 -10.97 -1.69
C ARG A 31 5.28 -11.51 -0.35
N TYR A 32 4.34 -12.03 0.42
CA TYR A 32 4.65 -12.76 1.65
C TYR A 32 5.29 -14.10 1.32
N THR A 33 6.44 -14.38 1.92
CA THR A 33 7.18 -15.65 1.75
C THR A 33 7.00 -16.60 2.93
N ARG A 34 6.29 -16.17 3.97
CA ARG A 34 6.05 -16.93 5.21
C ARG A 34 4.57 -16.89 5.57
N SER A 35 4.09 -17.99 6.16
CA SER A 35 2.76 -18.07 6.76
C SER A 35 2.59 -17.05 7.89
N SER A 36 1.37 -16.54 8.06
CA SER A 36 1.00 -15.68 9.19
C SER A 36 0.60 -16.45 10.46
N SER A 37 0.68 -17.79 10.45
CA SER A 37 0.26 -18.64 11.58
C SER A 37 0.98 -18.34 12.90
N ALA A 38 2.22 -17.85 12.85
CA ALA A 38 2.98 -17.45 14.02
C ALA A 38 2.66 -16.03 14.53
N GLN A 39 1.81 -15.28 13.81
CA GLN A 39 1.45 -13.91 14.18
C GLN A 39 0.23 -13.89 15.12
N PRO A 40 0.10 -12.86 15.98
CA PRO A 40 -1.11 -12.65 16.76
C PRO A 40 -2.37 -12.64 15.88
N GLY A 41 -3.37 -13.45 16.25
CA GLY A 41 -4.61 -13.58 15.47
C GLY A 41 -4.41 -14.20 14.07
N GLU A 42 -3.28 -14.90 13.87
CA GLU A 42 -2.88 -15.59 12.64
C GLU A 42 -2.82 -14.67 11.41
N ARG A 43 -2.52 -13.38 11.64
CA ARG A 43 -2.54 -12.34 10.60
C ARG A 43 -1.35 -11.40 10.72
N PHE A 44 -0.81 -10.98 9.58
CA PHE A 44 0.11 -9.85 9.54
C PHE A 44 -0.67 -8.55 9.77
N SER A 45 -0.28 -7.79 10.79
CA SER A 45 -0.82 -6.44 11.05
C SER A 45 -0.12 -5.43 10.15
N LEU A 46 -0.89 -4.82 9.25
CA LEU A 46 -0.39 -4.02 8.16
C LEU A 46 -0.85 -2.57 8.36
N THR A 47 0.10 -1.64 8.51
CA THR A 47 -0.19 -0.19 8.54
C THR A 47 0.17 0.41 7.20
N ALA A 48 -0.80 1.03 6.55
CA ALA A 48 -0.61 1.78 5.31
C ALA A 48 -0.69 3.28 5.60
N MET A 49 0.24 4.06 5.02
CA MET A 49 0.26 5.51 5.09
C MET A 49 0.15 6.07 3.68
N SER A 50 -0.77 7.01 3.48
CA SER A 50 -0.98 7.72 2.21
C SER A 50 -0.76 9.20 2.43
N THR A 51 0.16 9.79 1.68
CA THR A 51 0.47 11.22 1.73
C THR A 51 0.05 11.87 0.42
N TRP A 52 -0.71 12.96 0.52
CA TRP A 52 -1.18 13.73 -0.63
C TRP A 52 -0.78 15.18 -0.46
N THR A 53 -0.19 15.77 -1.49
CA THR A 53 0.14 17.20 -1.54
C THR A 53 -0.72 17.86 -2.60
N VAL A 54 -1.50 18.85 -2.19
CA VAL A 54 -2.39 19.63 -3.04
C VAL A 54 -1.80 21.02 -3.18
N ASN A 55 -1.58 21.45 -4.41
CA ASN A 55 -1.10 22.78 -4.75
C ASN A 55 -2.21 23.55 -5.49
N TRP A 56 -2.42 24.82 -5.13
CA TRP A 56 -3.34 25.70 -5.85
C TRP A 56 -2.84 27.13 -5.94
N GLU A 57 -3.33 27.86 -6.93
CA GLU A 57 -2.98 29.25 -7.22
C GLU A 57 -4.26 30.09 -7.34
N ILE A 58 -4.21 31.30 -6.76
CA ILE A 58 -5.28 32.30 -6.84
C ILE A 58 -4.91 33.30 -7.93
N THR A 59 -5.71 33.36 -8.99
CA THR A 59 -5.52 34.28 -10.12
C THR A 59 -6.49 35.46 -10.02
N GLY A 60 -6.10 36.51 -9.30
CA GLY A 60 -6.85 37.78 -9.19
C GLY A 60 -6.76 38.43 -7.81
N GLY A 61 -7.02 39.75 -7.73
CA GLY A 61 -7.30 40.49 -6.47
C GLY A 61 -6.26 40.43 -5.34
N GLY A 62 -5.08 39.85 -5.57
CA GLY A 62 -4.12 39.47 -4.53
C GLY A 62 -3.61 38.06 -4.79
N ALA A 63 -2.88 37.88 -5.89
CA ALA A 63 -2.38 36.57 -6.32
C ALA A 63 -1.53 35.91 -5.22
N ASP A 64 -1.80 34.62 -4.97
CA ASP A 64 -1.15 33.82 -3.93
C ASP A 64 -1.16 32.35 -4.37
N SER A 65 -0.13 31.59 -3.99
CA SER A 65 -0.02 30.15 -4.24
C SER A 65 0.16 29.43 -2.92
N ARG A 66 -0.57 28.34 -2.70
CA ARG A 66 -0.54 27.61 -1.43
C ARG A 66 -0.42 26.11 -1.66
N GLU A 67 0.14 25.47 -0.65
CA GLU A 67 0.30 24.04 -0.55
C GLU A 67 -0.43 23.53 0.69
N PHE A 68 -1.08 22.38 0.56
CA PHE A 68 -1.63 21.62 1.67
C PHE A 68 -1.19 20.17 1.56
N THR A 69 -0.58 19.65 2.62
CA THR A 69 -0.20 18.24 2.71
C THR A 69 -1.09 17.53 3.73
N GLU A 70 -1.71 16.44 3.29
CA GLU A 70 -2.57 15.56 4.10
C GLU A 70 -1.92 14.18 4.21
N VAL A 71 -1.90 13.64 5.43
CA VAL A 71 -1.45 12.27 5.69
C VAL A 71 -2.60 11.45 6.27
N ARG A 72 -2.86 10.29 5.68
CA ARG A 72 -3.85 9.33 6.16
C ARG A 72 -3.20 8.01 6.49
N THR A 73 -3.58 7.44 7.62
CA THR A 73 -3.10 6.15 8.08
C THR A 73 -4.27 5.20 8.22
N SER A 74 -4.11 3.97 7.74
CA SER A 74 -5.06 2.88 7.91
C SER A 74 -4.33 1.60 8.34
N ALA A 75 -5.03 0.72 9.04
CA ALA A 75 -4.50 -0.57 9.46
C ALA A 75 -5.44 -1.70 9.00
N VAL A 76 -4.85 -2.82 8.58
CA VAL A 76 -5.58 -4.01 8.13
C VAL A 76 -4.83 -5.28 8.53
N GLY A 77 -5.56 -6.35 8.85
CA GLY A 77 -4.99 -7.67 9.10
C GLY A 77 -5.06 -8.57 7.87
N VAL A 78 -3.92 -9.12 7.44
CA VAL A 78 -3.84 -10.02 6.27
C VAL A 78 -3.48 -11.43 6.71
N GLY A 79 -4.33 -12.41 6.36
CA GLY A 79 -4.04 -13.83 6.56
C GLY A 79 -3.28 -14.41 5.38
N VAL A 80 -2.17 -15.10 5.65
CA VAL A 80 -1.32 -15.77 4.66
C VAL A 80 -1.17 -17.23 5.06
N GLY A 81 -1.82 -18.12 4.31
CA GLY A 81 -1.70 -19.56 4.49
C GLY A 81 -0.55 -20.16 3.69
N GLU A 82 -0.08 -21.34 4.10
CA GLU A 82 0.83 -22.17 3.33
C GLU A 82 0.03 -23.27 2.63
N LEU A 83 0.26 -23.47 1.34
CA LEU A 83 -0.29 -24.60 0.58
C LEU A 83 0.77 -25.69 0.52
N GLN A 84 0.56 -26.78 1.26
CA GLN A 84 1.39 -27.98 1.14
C GLN A 84 0.77 -28.92 0.11
N VAL A 85 1.56 -29.32 -0.88
CA VAL A 85 1.21 -30.37 -1.82
C VAL A 85 2.04 -31.60 -1.44
N ILE A 86 1.36 -32.68 -1.03
CA ILE A 86 1.98 -34.00 -0.94
C ILE A 86 1.94 -34.58 -2.36
N SER A 87 3.13 -34.81 -2.93
CA SER A 87 3.32 -35.56 -4.17
C SER A 87 3.37 -37.06 -3.90
#